data_AF-A0A837NIF2-F1
#
_entry.id   AF-A0A837NIF2-F1
#
_cell.length_a   1.000
_cell.length_b   1.000
_cell.length_c   1.000
_cell.angle_alpha   90.00
_cell.angle_beta   90.00
_cell.angle_gamma   90.00
#
_symmetry.space_group_name_H-M   'P 1'
#
loop_
_entity.id
_entity.type
_entity.pdbx_description
1 polymer ?
#
loop_
_entity_poly.entity_id
_entity_poly.type
_entity_poly.pdbx_seq_one_letter_code
_entity_poly.pdbx_strand_id
1 'polypeptide(L)'
;NIKRFKEGIDLIDLKHILQKDVFSEYGFSKAQWGNATNIYLLSERGYSKLLKILEDDKAWEIYDELVDNYFNMRQAIKENRPSLVAGKRLEIMEKNASTRKANLLFKIAQATNSESSSQSLLAQAAKELTGEMTIPVMKRKEYSASEVGKLVGKSANMVGRICNQLGLKAEQPGQNEYGRWSNSKSQHSDKEVPQWLYFDEGLNAVKKALNIQD
;
A
#
# COMPACT_ATOMS: atom_id res chain seq x y z
N ASN A 1 -23.51 -20.74 -18.65
CA ASN A 1 -23.37 -19.72 -19.72
C ASN A 1 -22.51 -20.14 -20.92
N ILE A 2 -22.09 -21.41 -21.03
CA ILE A 2 -21.17 -21.89 -22.09
C ILE A 2 -21.66 -21.60 -23.52
N LYS A 3 -22.98 -21.57 -23.74
CA LYS A 3 -23.65 -21.16 -24.98
C LYS A 3 -23.23 -19.79 -25.54
N ARG A 4 -22.61 -18.91 -24.75
CA ARG A 4 -22.08 -17.61 -25.20
C ARG A 4 -20.63 -17.69 -25.71
N PHE A 5 -19.99 -18.84 -25.55
CA PHE A 5 -18.62 -19.11 -25.94
C PHE A 5 -18.61 -19.96 -27.21
N LYS A 6 -17.64 -19.70 -28.08
CA LYS A 6 -17.37 -20.48 -29.28
C LYS A 6 -16.23 -21.45 -28.97
N GLU A 7 -16.50 -22.74 -29.09
CA GLU A 7 -15.49 -23.78 -28.94
C GLU A 7 -14.36 -23.62 -29.99
N GLY A 8 -13.12 -23.85 -29.58
CA GLY A 8 -11.93 -23.67 -30.41
C GLY A 8 -11.52 -22.21 -30.67
N ILE A 9 -12.33 -21.23 -30.23
CA ILE A 9 -12.03 -19.80 -30.38
C ILE A 9 -11.97 -19.11 -29.01
N ASP A 10 -13.02 -19.24 -28.22
CA ASP A 10 -13.13 -18.60 -26.91
C ASP A 10 -12.66 -19.55 -25.80
N LEU A 11 -12.96 -20.85 -25.92
CA LEU A 11 -12.55 -21.86 -24.97
C LEU A 11 -12.26 -23.20 -25.62
N ILE A 12 -11.49 -24.00 -24.90
CA ILE A 12 -11.15 -25.38 -25.22
C ILE A 12 -11.29 -26.19 -23.93
N ASP A 13 -11.96 -27.35 -23.98
CA ASP A 13 -11.98 -28.27 -22.84
C ASP A 13 -10.82 -29.26 -22.92
N LEU A 14 -9.85 -29.05 -22.04
CA LEU A 14 -8.64 -29.86 -21.96
C LEU A 14 -8.95 -31.31 -21.59
N LYS A 15 -10.03 -31.58 -20.85
CA LYS A 15 -10.39 -32.96 -20.47
C LYS A 15 -10.93 -33.78 -21.64
N HIS A 16 -11.52 -33.12 -22.64
CA HIS A 16 -12.05 -33.77 -23.82
C HIS A 16 -11.00 -33.96 -24.92
N ILE A 17 -9.92 -33.19 -24.89
CA ILE A 17 -8.90 -33.18 -25.95
C ILE A 17 -7.64 -33.93 -25.54
N LEU A 18 -7.23 -33.82 -24.28
CA LEU A 18 -6.00 -34.42 -23.81
C LEU A 18 -6.20 -35.87 -23.37
N GLN A 19 -5.20 -36.71 -23.63
CA GLN A 19 -5.15 -38.06 -23.06
C GLN A 19 -5.06 -37.99 -21.53
N LYS A 20 -5.60 -39.01 -20.86
CA LYS A 20 -5.47 -39.13 -19.40
C LYS A 20 -3.98 -39.19 -19.07
N ASP A 21 -3.51 -38.24 -18.24
CA ASP A 21 -2.16 -38.17 -17.61
C ASP A 21 -1.24 -36.99 -17.97
N VAL A 22 -1.75 -35.90 -18.56
CA VAL A 22 -0.98 -34.63 -18.70
C VAL A 22 -1.22 -33.61 -17.57
N PHE A 23 -1.90 -34.01 -16.49
CA PHE A 23 -2.34 -33.11 -15.41
C PHE A 23 -1.20 -32.32 -14.74
N SER A 24 -0.03 -32.93 -14.59
CA SER A 24 1.13 -32.30 -13.94
C SER A 24 1.73 -31.16 -14.76
N GLU A 25 1.66 -31.24 -16.09
CA GLU A 25 2.20 -30.20 -16.99
C GLU A 25 1.40 -28.89 -16.90
N TYR A 26 0.10 -29.00 -16.60
CA TYR A 26 -0.81 -27.88 -16.43
C TYR A 26 -0.98 -27.46 -14.96
N GLY A 27 -0.13 -27.97 -14.05
CA GLY A 27 -0.10 -27.59 -12.64
C GLY A 27 -1.25 -28.15 -11.80
N PHE A 28 -1.99 -29.15 -12.28
CA PHE A 28 -3.03 -29.82 -11.51
C PHE A 28 -2.45 -31.01 -10.73
N SER A 29 -2.97 -31.26 -9.53
CA SER A 29 -2.79 -32.56 -8.89
C SER A 29 -3.67 -33.62 -9.55
N LYS A 30 -3.29 -34.89 -9.41
CA LYS A 30 -4.09 -36.03 -9.91
C LYS A 30 -5.52 -36.03 -9.36
N ALA A 31 -5.70 -35.61 -8.10
CA ALA A 31 -7.00 -35.49 -7.46
C ALA A 31 -7.85 -34.36 -8.07
N GLN A 32 -7.27 -33.17 -8.27
CA GLN A 32 -7.96 -32.05 -8.93
C GLN A 32 -8.40 -32.42 -10.35
N TRP A 33 -7.51 -33.04 -11.12
CA TRP A 33 -7.82 -33.51 -12.47
C TRP A 33 -8.90 -34.59 -12.48
N GLY A 34 -8.79 -35.58 -11.59
CA GLY A 34 -9.77 -36.66 -11.48
C GLY A 34 -11.18 -36.16 -11.16
N ASN A 35 -11.28 -35.28 -10.16
CA ASN A 35 -12.55 -34.80 -9.62
C ASN A 35 -13.24 -33.73 -10.48
N ALA A 36 -12.52 -32.99 -11.32
CA ALA A 36 -13.11 -31.96 -12.17
C ALA A 36 -13.94 -32.59 -13.31
N THR A 37 -15.17 -32.12 -13.54
CA THR A 37 -15.96 -32.57 -14.69
C THR A 37 -15.38 -32.06 -16.01
N ASN A 38 -14.97 -30.79 -16.03
CA ASN A 38 -14.41 -30.09 -17.20
C ASN A 38 -13.21 -29.24 -16.78
N ILE A 39 -12.26 -29.03 -17.68
CA ILE A 39 -11.11 -28.13 -17.44
C ILE A 39 -10.94 -27.23 -18.65
N TYR A 40 -11.35 -25.97 -18.52
CA TYR A 40 -11.36 -25.04 -19.65
C TYR A 40 -10.07 -24.21 -19.73
N LEU A 41 -9.46 -24.22 -20.91
CA LEU A 41 -8.50 -23.20 -21.32
C LEU A 41 -9.25 -22.11 -22.09
N LEU A 42 -9.05 -20.85 -21.71
CA LEU A 42 -9.72 -19.70 -22.29
C LEU A 42 -8.73 -18.89 -23.11
N SER A 43 -9.14 -18.44 -24.30
CA SER A 43 -8.40 -17.38 -25.00
C SER A 43 -8.64 -16.03 -24.32
N GLU A 44 -7.86 -15.00 -24.65
CA GLU A 44 -8.09 -13.63 -24.13
C GLU A 44 -9.53 -13.15 -24.37
N ARG A 45 -10.11 -13.50 -25.54
CA ARG A 45 -11.50 -13.21 -25.87
C ARG A 45 -12.48 -14.00 -25.01
N GLY A 46 -12.21 -15.29 -24.76
CA GLY A 46 -13.01 -16.11 -23.87
C GLY A 46 -12.97 -15.58 -22.44
N TYR A 47 -11.78 -15.25 -21.95
CA TYR A 47 -11.60 -14.65 -20.63
C TYR A 47 -12.37 -13.33 -20.51
N SER A 48 -12.34 -12.46 -21.52
CA SER A 48 -13.14 -11.22 -21.56
C SER A 48 -14.65 -11.48 -21.44
N LYS A 49 -15.16 -12.56 -22.06
CA LYS A 49 -16.56 -12.97 -21.92
C LYS A 49 -16.88 -13.53 -20.54
N LEU A 50 -15.91 -14.19 -19.90
CA LEU A 50 -16.01 -14.65 -18.52
C LEU A 50 -16.08 -13.47 -17.56
N LEU A 51 -15.22 -12.46 -17.74
CA LEU A 51 -15.22 -11.25 -16.90
C LEU A 51 -16.57 -10.53 -16.91
N LYS A 52 -17.27 -10.51 -18.06
CA LYS A 52 -18.62 -9.90 -18.17
C LYS A 52 -19.67 -10.50 -17.22
N ILE A 53 -19.48 -11.73 -16.75
CA ILE A 53 -20.41 -12.40 -15.82
C ILE A 53 -19.89 -12.45 -14.39
N LEU A 54 -18.68 -11.94 -14.15
CA LEU A 54 -18.09 -11.81 -12.82
C LEU A 54 -18.40 -10.40 -12.32
N GLU A 55 -18.71 -10.29 -11.02
CA GLU A 55 -19.08 -9.02 -10.38
C GLU A 55 -18.08 -8.59 -9.31
N ASP A 56 -16.90 -9.22 -9.25
CA ASP A 56 -15.86 -8.88 -8.27
C ASP A 56 -15.02 -7.66 -8.71
N ASP A 57 -14.40 -6.99 -7.73
CA ASP A 57 -13.58 -5.78 -7.95
C ASP A 57 -12.49 -5.98 -9.01
N LYS A 58 -11.87 -7.17 -9.04
CA LYS A 58 -10.80 -7.47 -9.99
C LYS A 58 -11.36 -7.66 -11.41
N ALA A 59 -12.55 -8.23 -11.54
CA ALA A 59 -13.23 -8.31 -12.82
C ALA A 59 -13.55 -6.92 -13.39
N TRP A 60 -13.98 -5.98 -12.54
CA TRP A 60 -14.19 -4.58 -12.93
C TRP A 60 -12.90 -3.90 -13.39
N GLU A 61 -11.80 -4.04 -12.64
CA GLU A 61 -10.50 -3.45 -13.03
C GLU A 61 -10.03 -3.92 -14.41
N ILE A 62 -10.15 -5.22 -14.71
CA ILE A 62 -9.71 -5.77 -16.01
C ILE A 62 -10.70 -5.38 -17.12
N TYR A 63 -11.99 -5.28 -16.80
CA TYR A 63 -13.00 -4.82 -17.76
C TYR A 63 -12.75 -3.37 -18.19
N ASP A 64 -12.43 -2.48 -17.24
CA ASP A 64 -12.08 -1.08 -17.55
C ASP A 64 -10.84 -1.01 -18.45
N GLU A 65 -9.81 -1.81 -18.18
CA GLU A 65 -8.62 -1.88 -19.03
C GLU A 65 -8.95 -2.34 -20.47
N LEU A 66 -9.86 -3.31 -20.63
CA LEU A 66 -10.35 -3.77 -21.93
C LEU A 66 -11.10 -2.67 -22.70
N VAL A 67 -11.94 -1.92 -22.00
CA VAL A 67 -12.73 -0.81 -22.57
C VAL A 67 -11.81 0.32 -23.03
N ASP A 68 -10.86 0.73 -22.18
CA ASP A 68 -9.90 1.78 -22.50
C ASP A 68 -9.06 1.40 -23.73
N ASN A 69 -8.53 0.17 -23.76
CA ASN A 69 -7.76 -0.33 -24.89
C ASN A 69 -8.57 -0.28 -26.21
N TYR A 70 -9.85 -0.61 -26.17
CA TYR A 70 -10.73 -0.54 -27.34
C TYR A 70 -10.91 0.90 -27.84
N PHE A 71 -11.20 1.86 -26.96
CA PHE A 71 -11.40 3.25 -27.37
C PHE A 71 -10.10 3.90 -27.88
N ASN A 72 -8.96 3.57 -27.26
CA ASN A 72 -7.65 4.03 -27.71
C ASN A 72 -7.31 3.52 -29.11
N MET A 73 -7.55 2.23 -29.37
CA MET A 73 -7.35 1.64 -30.69
C MET A 73 -8.27 2.30 -31.74
N ARG A 74 -9.55 2.53 -31.38
CA ARG A 74 -10.52 3.23 -32.26
C ARG A 74 -10.05 4.64 -32.60
N GLN A 75 -9.54 5.40 -31.63
CA GLN A 75 -9.01 6.74 -31.85
C GLN A 75 -7.80 6.71 -32.80
N ALA A 76 -6.85 5.80 -32.58
CA ALA A 76 -5.65 5.75 -33.40
C ALA A 76 -5.90 5.28 -34.85
N ILE A 77 -6.86 4.37 -35.05
CA ILE A 77 -7.33 4.00 -36.40
C ILE A 77 -7.96 5.21 -37.07
N LYS A 78 -8.81 5.98 -36.36
CA LYS A 78 -9.45 7.20 -36.89
C LYS A 78 -8.42 8.26 -37.29
N GLU A 79 -7.34 8.40 -36.52
CA GLU A 79 -6.27 9.37 -36.77
C GLU A 79 -5.20 8.87 -37.77
N ASN A 80 -5.33 7.64 -38.29
CA ASN A 80 -4.37 6.97 -39.18
C ASN A 80 -2.92 6.99 -38.65
N ARG A 81 -2.76 6.87 -37.33
CA ARG A 81 -1.47 6.90 -36.62
C ARG A 81 -1.31 5.65 -35.75
N PRO A 82 -1.03 4.48 -36.33
CA PRO A 82 -0.92 3.22 -35.59
C PRO A 82 0.24 3.22 -34.58
N SER A 83 1.30 4.00 -34.81
CA SER A 83 2.44 4.14 -33.88
C SER A 83 2.11 4.90 -32.58
N LEU A 84 1.05 5.71 -32.55
CA LEU A 84 0.58 6.37 -31.32
C LEU A 84 -0.09 5.40 -30.34
N VAL A 85 -0.57 4.23 -30.81
CA VAL A 85 -1.25 3.23 -29.95
C VAL A 85 -0.27 2.61 -28.96
N ALA A 86 0.92 2.22 -29.43
CA ALA A 86 1.92 1.59 -28.58
C ALA A 86 2.43 2.54 -27.50
N GLY A 87 2.68 3.81 -27.86
CA GLY A 87 3.10 4.85 -26.92
C GLY A 87 2.03 5.19 -25.88
N LYS A 88 0.79 5.46 -26.31
CA LYS A 88 -0.34 5.73 -25.39
C LYS A 88 -0.67 4.52 -24.52
N ARG A 89 -0.57 3.30 -25.06
CA ARG A 89 -0.78 2.06 -24.28
C ARG A 89 0.28 1.92 -23.20
N LEU A 90 1.55 2.16 -23.53
CA LEU A 90 2.63 2.13 -22.54
C LEU A 90 2.38 3.17 -21.44
N GLU A 91 2.03 4.40 -21.81
CA GLU A 91 1.70 5.48 -20.86
C GLU A 91 0.52 5.11 -19.94
N ILE A 92 -0.54 4.51 -20.48
CA ILE A 92 -1.69 4.05 -19.69
C ILE A 92 -1.30 2.90 -18.76
N MET A 93 -0.52 1.94 -19.25
CA MET A 93 -0.03 0.83 -18.44
C MET A 93 0.87 1.33 -17.30
N GLU A 94 1.75 2.29 -17.57
CA GLU A 94 2.58 2.95 -16.56
C GLU A 94 1.73 3.70 -15.53
N LYS A 95 0.72 4.45 -15.97
CA LYS A 95 -0.18 5.19 -15.08
C LYS A 95 -1.03 4.26 -14.22
N ASN A 96 -1.52 3.16 -14.79
CA ASN A 96 -2.26 2.13 -14.05
C ASN A 96 -1.36 1.41 -13.05
N ALA A 97 -0.12 1.09 -13.42
CA ALA A 97 0.87 0.51 -12.51
C ALA A 97 1.20 1.45 -11.35
N SER A 98 1.43 2.74 -11.63
CA SER A 98 1.63 3.78 -10.61
C SER A 98 0.41 3.87 -9.67
N THR A 99 -0.81 3.87 -10.21
CA THR A 99 -2.03 3.95 -9.41
C THR A 99 -2.22 2.73 -8.51
N ARG A 100 -1.97 1.51 -9.03
CA ARG A 100 -2.01 0.27 -8.23
C ARG A 100 -0.97 0.31 -7.11
N LYS A 101 0.26 0.77 -7.40
CA LYS A 101 1.33 0.92 -6.41
C LYS A 101 0.96 1.94 -5.33
N ALA A 102 0.42 3.10 -5.71
CA ALA A 102 -0.06 4.10 -4.76
C ALA A 102 -1.18 3.57 -3.86
N ASN A 103 -2.14 2.85 -4.42
CA ASN A 103 -3.21 2.20 -3.66
C ASN A 103 -2.67 1.14 -2.67
N LEU A 104 -1.66 0.37 -3.07
CA LEU A 104 -1.02 -0.60 -2.19
C LEU A 104 -0.31 0.11 -1.02
N LEU A 105 0.46 1.16 -1.31
CA LEU A 105 1.13 1.99 -0.29
C LEU A 105 0.11 2.60 0.69
N PHE A 106 -1.02 3.09 0.18
CA PHE A 106 -2.12 3.60 0.98
C PHE A 106 -2.74 2.54 1.91
N LYS A 107 -2.96 1.32 1.40
CA LYS A 107 -3.47 0.20 2.22
C LYS A 107 -2.47 -0.21 3.31
N ILE A 108 -1.18 -0.26 2.99
CA ILE A 108 -0.13 -0.56 3.99
C ILE A 108 -0.06 0.57 5.04
N ALA A 109 -0.20 1.83 4.63
CA ALA A 109 -0.22 2.97 5.53
C ALA A 109 -1.38 2.88 6.53
N GLN A 110 -2.57 2.48 6.08
CA GLN A 110 -3.74 2.28 6.94
C GLN A 110 -3.63 1.08 7.88
N ALA A 111 -2.92 0.02 7.47
CA ALA A 111 -2.73 -1.18 8.29
C ALA A 111 -1.60 -1.06 9.33
N THR A 112 -0.82 0.02 9.29
CA THR A 112 0.33 0.25 10.16
C THR A 112 -0.09 0.98 11.44
N ASN A 113 0.40 0.50 12.60
CA ASN A 113 0.12 1.12 13.90
C ASN A 113 1.03 2.33 14.23
N SER A 114 2.08 2.55 13.44
CA SER A 114 3.02 3.67 13.60
C SER A 114 2.57 4.85 12.74
N GLU A 115 2.19 5.96 13.38
CA GLU A 115 1.77 7.18 12.69
C GLU A 115 2.88 7.71 11.76
N SER A 116 4.14 7.65 12.19
CA SER A 116 5.28 8.08 11.36
C SER A 116 5.47 7.21 10.12
N SER A 117 5.31 5.89 10.24
CA SER A 117 5.44 4.97 9.10
C SER A 117 4.26 5.13 8.15
N SER A 118 3.05 5.33 8.68
CA SER A 118 1.84 5.60 7.90
C SER A 118 2.01 6.87 7.06
N GLN A 119 2.45 7.97 7.67
CA GLN A 119 2.68 9.25 6.98
C GLN A 119 3.74 9.14 5.87
N SER A 120 4.83 8.39 6.11
CA SER A 120 5.87 8.15 5.10
C SER A 120 5.31 7.42 3.87
N LEU A 121 4.51 6.37 4.11
CA LEU A 121 3.88 5.60 3.04
C LEU A 121 2.83 6.42 2.28
N LEU A 122 2.05 7.26 2.97
CA LEU A 122 1.11 8.19 2.33
C LEU A 122 1.82 9.21 1.45
N ALA A 123 2.94 9.78 1.90
CA ALA A 123 3.73 10.71 1.11
C ALA A 123 4.35 10.03 -0.13
N GLN A 124 4.79 8.77 -0.01
CA GLN A 124 5.25 7.98 -1.14
C GLN A 124 4.12 7.68 -2.14
N ALA A 125 2.92 7.35 -1.66
CA ALA A 125 1.75 7.13 -2.50
C ALA A 125 1.36 8.40 -3.28
N ALA A 126 1.35 9.55 -2.60
CA ALA A 126 1.07 10.83 -3.23
C ALA A 126 2.12 11.17 -4.30
N LYS A 127 3.42 10.99 -4.00
CA LYS A 127 4.51 11.19 -4.95
C LYS A 127 4.37 10.32 -6.20
N GLU A 128 3.97 9.05 -6.04
CA GLU A 128 3.78 8.13 -7.17
C GLU A 128 2.66 8.60 -8.12
N LEU A 129 1.64 9.27 -7.60
CA LEU A 129 0.48 9.76 -8.36
C LEU A 129 0.72 11.14 -9.00
N THR A 130 1.34 12.06 -8.27
CA THR A 130 1.48 13.46 -8.70
C THR A 130 2.87 13.79 -9.25
N GLY A 131 3.86 12.93 -9.04
CA GLY A 131 5.27 13.22 -9.32
C GLY A 131 5.93 14.17 -8.31
N GLU A 132 5.14 14.84 -7.47
CA GLU A 132 5.58 15.81 -6.49
C GLU A 132 5.44 15.25 -5.07
N MET A 133 6.43 15.48 -4.21
CA MET A 133 6.25 15.17 -2.79
C MET A 133 5.29 16.17 -2.15
N THR A 134 4.00 15.84 -2.14
CA THR A 134 3.03 16.49 -1.25
C THR A 134 3.10 15.81 0.10
N ILE A 135 3.76 16.48 1.04
CA ILE A 135 3.81 16.04 2.44
C ILE A 135 2.46 16.39 3.08
N PRO A 136 1.75 15.46 3.75
CA PRO A 136 0.71 15.84 4.68
C PRO A 136 1.35 16.67 5.80
N VAL A 137 1.17 17.99 5.75
CA VAL A 137 1.77 18.91 6.72
C VAL A 137 1.09 18.73 8.07
N MET A 138 1.73 17.96 8.96
CA MET A 138 1.93 18.33 10.36
C MET A 138 2.96 17.41 11.02
N LYS A 139 4.25 17.61 10.68
CA LYS A 139 5.32 17.19 11.58
C LYS A 139 5.24 18.10 12.82
N ARG A 140 4.56 17.66 13.88
CA ARG A 140 4.79 18.25 15.20
C ARG A 140 6.27 18.05 15.51
N LYS A 141 6.97 19.10 15.96
CA LYS A 141 8.39 18.96 16.31
C LYS A 141 8.49 17.97 17.47
N GLU A 142 9.26 16.92 17.27
CA GLU A 142 9.53 15.89 18.27
C GLU A 142 10.93 16.13 18.85
N TYR A 143 11.03 16.17 20.18
CA TYR A 143 12.29 16.29 20.90
C TYR A 143 12.51 15.03 21.73
N SER A 144 13.69 14.45 21.66
CA SER A 144 14.14 13.43 22.60
C SER A 144 14.35 14.02 24.00
N ALA A 145 14.34 13.19 25.04
CA ALA A 145 14.66 13.63 26.40
C ALA A 145 16.02 14.34 26.51
N SER A 146 16.98 13.94 25.67
CA SER A 146 18.30 14.57 25.58
C SER A 146 18.25 15.97 24.97
N GLU A 147 17.44 16.17 23.95
CA GLU A 147 17.26 17.50 23.31
C GLU A 147 16.49 18.44 24.23
N VAL A 148 15.41 17.97 24.85
CA VAL A 148 14.69 18.74 25.88
C VAL A 148 15.64 19.12 27.01
N GLY A 149 16.45 18.17 27.50
CA GLY A 149 17.45 18.43 28.53
C GLY A 149 18.43 19.53 28.16
N LYS A 150 18.97 19.51 26.93
CA LYS A 150 19.85 20.58 26.43
C LYS A 150 19.14 21.94 26.42
N LEU A 151 17.89 21.99 25.98
CA LEU A 151 17.10 23.22 25.91
C LEU A 151 16.81 23.82 27.29
N VAL A 152 16.60 22.98 28.31
CA VAL A 152 16.32 23.43 29.69
C VAL A 152 17.56 23.45 30.60
N GLY A 153 18.75 23.16 30.06
CA GLY A 153 20.00 23.08 30.82
C GLY A 153 20.05 21.94 31.86
N LYS A 154 19.29 20.85 31.65
CA LYS A 154 19.21 19.67 32.54
C LYS A 154 19.60 18.38 31.83
N SER A 155 19.83 17.32 32.60
CA SER A 155 20.10 15.99 32.04
C SER A 155 18.81 15.32 31.54
N ALA A 156 18.93 14.46 30.53
CA ALA A 156 17.82 13.68 29.98
C ALA A 156 17.07 12.87 31.05
N ASN A 157 17.80 12.33 32.03
CA ASN A 157 17.24 11.57 33.14
C ASN A 157 16.39 12.46 34.07
N MET A 158 16.81 13.71 34.33
CA MET A 158 16.04 14.66 35.12
C MET A 158 14.72 15.01 34.40
N VAL A 159 14.77 15.27 33.10
CA VAL A 159 13.58 15.53 32.28
C VAL A 159 12.60 14.35 32.35
N GLY A 160 13.10 13.11 32.23
CA GLY A 160 12.28 11.91 32.35
C GLY A 160 11.61 11.75 33.72
N ARG A 161 12.29 12.11 34.82
CA ARG A 161 11.72 12.09 36.17
C ARG A 161 10.62 13.14 36.36
N ILE A 162 10.86 14.37 35.90
CA ILE A 162 9.87 15.46 35.93
C ILE A 162 8.62 15.06 35.13
N CYS A 163 8.82 14.49 33.94
CA CYS A 163 7.75 14.02 33.07
C CYS A 163 6.89 12.92 33.74
N ASN A 164 7.52 11.97 34.44
CA ASN A 164 6.79 10.96 35.22
C ASN A 164 6.05 11.57 36.42
N GLN A 165 6.66 12.53 37.12
CA GLN A 165 6.06 13.18 38.29
C GLN A 165 4.82 14.02 37.92
N LEU A 166 4.84 14.65 36.76
CA LEU A 166 3.72 15.43 36.22
C LEU A 166 2.67 14.59 35.49
N GLY A 167 2.90 13.28 35.33
CA GLY A 167 1.98 12.40 34.61
C GLY A 167 1.85 12.71 33.12
N LEU A 168 2.89 13.26 32.49
CA LEU A 168 2.80 13.71 31.09
C LEU A 168 2.91 12.57 30.06
N LYS A 169 3.27 11.35 30.47
CA LYS A 169 3.38 10.20 29.57
C LYS A 169 2.04 9.51 29.39
N ALA A 170 1.70 9.21 28.14
CA ALA A 170 0.58 8.33 27.82
C ALA A 170 0.89 6.88 28.21
N GLU A 171 -0.16 6.06 28.36
CA GLU A 171 -0.01 4.61 28.49
C GLU A 171 0.71 4.03 27.26
N GLN A 172 1.55 3.03 27.48
CA GLN A 172 2.36 2.44 26.44
C GLN A 172 1.65 1.23 25.81
N PRO A 173 1.53 1.12 24.47
CA PRO A 173 1.91 2.09 23.43
C PRO A 173 0.81 3.14 23.19
N GLY A 174 1.19 4.40 22.97
CA GLY A 174 0.22 5.49 22.81
C GLY A 174 0.86 6.86 22.64
N GLN A 175 0.00 7.87 22.49
CA GLN A 175 0.36 9.28 22.39
C GLN A 175 -0.67 10.17 23.07
N ASN A 176 -0.25 11.37 23.46
CA ASN A 176 -1.10 12.41 24.01
C ASN A 176 -0.61 13.78 23.52
N GLU A 177 -1.17 14.86 24.09
CA GLU A 177 -0.81 16.25 23.80
C GLU A 177 0.68 16.53 24.06
N TYR A 178 1.29 15.87 25.05
CA TYR A 178 2.66 16.14 25.48
C TYR A 178 3.73 15.35 24.70
N GLY A 179 3.36 14.28 24.01
CA GLY A 179 4.31 13.44 23.29
C GLY A 179 3.76 12.09 22.84
N ARG A 180 4.66 11.24 22.33
CA ARG A 180 4.33 9.88 21.89
C ARG A 180 5.43 8.88 22.19
N TRP A 181 5.04 7.61 22.31
CA TRP A 181 5.98 6.50 22.31
C TRP A 181 6.49 6.19 20.90
N SER A 182 7.80 6.00 20.76
CA SER A 182 8.46 5.58 19.53
C SER A 182 9.46 4.47 19.85
N ASN A 183 9.56 3.47 18.99
CA ASN A 183 10.57 2.43 19.15
C ASN A 183 11.90 2.92 18.59
N SER A 184 12.94 2.87 19.41
CA SER A 184 14.31 3.21 19.03
C SER A 184 15.21 1.98 19.15
N LYS A 185 16.23 1.87 18.29
CA LYS A 185 17.23 0.79 18.40
C LYS A 185 18.02 0.98 19.70
N SER A 186 18.16 -0.08 20.49
CA SER A 186 19.01 -0.04 21.69
C SER A 186 20.47 0.27 21.30
N GLN A 187 21.10 1.14 22.08
CA GLN A 187 22.49 1.54 21.88
C GLN A 187 23.49 0.37 22.04
N HIS A 188 23.10 -0.67 22.77
CA HIS A 188 23.99 -1.77 23.18
C HIS A 188 23.44 -3.17 22.89
N SER A 189 22.31 -3.27 22.17
CA SER A 189 21.67 -4.56 21.86
C SER A 189 20.86 -4.45 20.56
N ASP A 190 20.61 -5.56 19.89
CA ASP A 190 19.75 -5.59 18.70
C ASP A 190 18.25 -5.51 19.00
N LYS A 191 17.89 -5.27 20.27
CA LYS A 191 16.50 -5.07 20.69
C LYS A 191 16.03 -3.64 20.44
N GLU A 192 14.77 -3.49 20.05
CA GLU A 192 14.09 -2.20 20.06
C GLU A 192 13.59 -1.87 21.47
N VAL A 193 13.78 -0.62 21.88
CA VAL A 193 13.38 -0.12 23.19
C VAL A 193 12.44 1.07 22.98
N PRO A 194 11.29 1.09 23.68
CA PRO A 194 10.36 2.21 23.64
C PRO A 194 10.99 3.47 24.26
N GLN A 195 10.96 4.56 23.51
CA GLN A 195 11.43 5.88 23.89
C GLN A 195 10.29 6.89 23.78
N TRP A 196 10.15 7.75 24.80
CA TRP A 196 9.18 8.85 24.77
C TRP A 196 9.78 10.06 24.04
N LEU A 197 9.06 10.57 23.05
CA LEU A 197 9.38 11.79 22.30
C LEU A 197 8.39 12.89 22.72
N TYR A 198 8.92 14.07 23.03
CA TYR A 198 8.15 15.21 23.51
C TYR A 198 7.70 16.09 22.35
N PHE A 199 6.46 16.54 22.37
CA PHE A 199 5.98 17.62 21.50
C PHE A 199 6.27 19.00 22.12
N ASP A 200 6.02 20.08 21.38
CA ASP A 200 6.21 21.46 21.86
C ASP A 200 5.42 21.72 23.17
N GLU A 201 4.22 21.14 23.31
CA GLU A 201 3.40 21.20 24.54
C GLU A 201 4.07 20.50 25.72
N GLY A 202 4.70 19.35 25.50
CA GLY A 202 5.48 18.63 26.51
C GLY A 202 6.74 19.37 26.93
N LEU A 203 7.45 20.00 25.98
CA LEU A 203 8.59 20.88 26.26
C LEU A 203 8.15 22.06 27.14
N ASN A 204 7.04 22.71 26.81
CA ASN A 204 6.50 23.83 27.58
C ASN A 204 6.07 23.42 29.00
N ALA A 205 5.48 22.23 29.18
CA ALA A 205 5.14 21.71 30.49
C ALA A 205 6.40 21.49 31.36
N VAL A 206 7.48 20.97 30.77
CA VAL A 206 8.77 20.79 31.47
C VAL A 206 9.42 22.14 31.80
N LYS A 207 9.40 23.12 30.88
CA LYS A 207 9.88 24.48 31.14
C LYS A 207 9.14 25.14 32.30
N LYS A 208 7.81 25.05 32.31
CA LYS A 208 6.95 25.57 33.40
C LYS A 208 7.31 24.95 34.75
N ALA A 209 7.50 23.64 34.81
CA ALA A 209 7.87 22.95 36.04
C ALA A 209 9.25 23.35 36.59
N LEU A 210 10.14 23.85 35.72
CA LEU A 210 11.46 24.33 36.10
C LEU A 210 11.51 25.85 36.36
N ASN A 211 10.38 26.56 36.30
CA ASN A 211 10.29 28.03 36.40
C ASN A 211 11.26 28.77 35.45
N ILE A 212 11.56 28.18 34.29
CA ILE A 212 12.40 28.82 33.28
C ILE A 212 11.47 29.67 32.41
N GLN A 213 11.44 30.99 32.63
CA GLN A 213 10.85 31.94 31.70
C GLN A 213 11.87 32.25 30.60
N ASP A 214 11.39 32.35 29.35
CA ASP A 214 12.18 32.66 28.16
C ASP A 214 12.87 34.05 28.25
#